data_AF-A0A538DZ34-F1
#
_entry.id   AF-A0A538DZ34-F1
#
_cell.length_a   1.000
_cell.length_b   1.000
_cell.length_c   1.000
_cell.angle_alpha   90.00
_cell.angle_beta   90.00
_cell.angle_gamma   90.00
#
_symmetry.space_group_name_H-M   'P 1'
#
loop_
_entity.id
_entity.type
_entity.pdbx_description
1 polymer ?
#
loop_
_entity_poly.entity_id
_entity_poly.type
_entity_poly.pdbx_seq_one_letter_code
_entity_poly.pdbx_strand_id
1 'polypeptide(L)'
;NIRSGSEDASTDGPATVVAQTQAAVRDLTGLLAAEPDDRRVTPPAGPWVLTLDDFLVTRMMEIVVHSDDLAHSVGIPTPEFPAPVLDPVLDLLTRLAVRRHGTVPVLRALTRAERAPASITAF
;
A
#
# COMPACT_ATOMS: atom_id res chain seq x y z
N ASN A 1 2.83 -16.30 -10.27
CA ASN A 1 3.06 -15.72 -8.92
C ASN A 1 3.30 -14.22 -9.13
N ILE A 2 3.03 -13.35 -8.16
CA ILE A 2 3.27 -11.89 -8.25
C ILE A 2 4.68 -11.61 -8.81
N ARG A 3 5.70 -12.33 -8.34
CA ARG A 3 7.08 -12.20 -8.82
C ARG A 3 7.22 -12.35 -10.34
N SER A 4 6.69 -13.43 -10.91
CA SER A 4 6.83 -13.69 -12.35
C SER A 4 6.09 -12.63 -13.17
N GLY A 5 4.93 -12.16 -12.68
CA GLY A 5 4.19 -11.07 -13.35
C GLY A 5 4.96 -9.74 -13.34
N SER A 6 5.65 -9.43 -12.25
CA SER A 6 6.51 -8.23 -12.17
C SER A 6 7.77 -8.35 -13.05
N GLU A 7 8.37 -9.53 -13.13
CA GLU A 7 9.49 -9.82 -14.03
C GLU A 7 9.05 -9.64 -15.50
N ASP A 8 7.91 -10.23 -15.88
CA ASP A 8 7.36 -10.08 -17.24
C ASP A 8 7.06 -8.62 -17.57
N ALA A 9 6.41 -7.88 -16.67
CA ALA A 9 6.05 -6.46 -16.86
C ALA A 9 7.27 -5.51 -16.94
N SER A 10 8.44 -5.94 -16.45
CA SER A 10 9.67 -5.16 -16.47
C SER A 10 10.66 -5.59 -17.56
N THR A 11 10.28 -6.54 -18.42
CA THR A 11 11.13 -7.07 -19.51
C THR A 11 11.70 -5.96 -20.40
N ASP A 12 10.91 -4.94 -20.71
CA ASP A 12 11.31 -3.82 -21.56
C ASP A 12 12.09 -2.72 -20.82
N GLY A 13 12.49 -2.98 -19.58
CA GLY A 13 13.35 -2.14 -18.78
C GLY A 13 12.65 -0.99 -18.03
N PRO A 14 13.40 -0.28 -17.17
CA PRO A 14 12.85 0.70 -16.23
C PRO A 14 12.21 1.92 -16.91
N ALA A 15 12.71 2.36 -18.07
CA ALA A 15 12.13 3.49 -18.80
C ALA A 15 10.69 3.19 -19.27
N THR A 16 10.44 1.95 -19.71
CA THR A 16 9.12 1.49 -20.12
C THR A 16 8.16 1.43 -18.94
N VAL A 17 8.62 0.88 -17.80
CA VAL A 17 7.82 0.85 -16.56
C VAL A 17 7.45 2.26 -16.13
N VAL A 18 8.41 3.20 -16.10
CA VAL A 18 8.13 4.61 -15.77
C VAL A 18 7.09 5.22 -16.71
N ALA A 19 7.23 5.02 -18.02
CA ALA A 19 6.27 5.56 -18.99
C ALA A 19 4.86 4.98 -18.80
N GLN A 20 4.75 3.68 -18.54
CA GLN A 20 3.48 3.00 -18.27
C GLN A 20 2.86 3.48 -16.96
N THR A 21 3.64 3.61 -15.88
CA THR A 21 3.16 4.15 -14.60
C THR A 21 2.67 5.58 -14.76
N GLN A 22 3.41 6.44 -15.47
CA GLN A 22 2.98 7.81 -15.75
C GLN A 22 1.69 7.88 -16.57
N ALA A 23 1.51 6.98 -17.54
CA ALA A 23 0.27 6.88 -18.30
C ALA A 23 -0.90 6.45 -17.40
N ALA A 24 -0.71 5.41 -16.60
CA ALA A 24 -1.72 4.92 -15.65
C ALA A 24 -2.13 6.02 -14.65
N VAL A 25 -1.18 6.78 -14.10
CA VAL A 25 -1.47 7.89 -13.18
C VAL A 25 -2.33 8.97 -13.87
N ARG A 26 -1.98 9.37 -15.10
CA ARG A 26 -2.78 10.35 -15.86
C ARG A 26 -4.20 9.85 -16.10
N ASP A 27 -4.34 8.61 -16.55
CA ASP A 27 -5.64 8.03 -16.88
C ASP A 27 -6.51 7.88 -15.62
N LEU A 28 -5.94 7.33 -14.55
CA LEU A 28 -6.65 7.11 -13.28
C LEU A 28 -7.03 8.43 -12.60
N THR A 29 -6.24 9.49 -12.73
CA THR A 29 -6.60 10.81 -12.18
C THR A 29 -7.91 11.32 -12.78
N GLY A 30 -8.10 11.15 -14.09
CA GLY A 30 -9.34 11.53 -14.76
C GLY A 30 -10.50 10.58 -14.44
N LEU A 31 -10.25 9.28 -14.45
CA LEU A 31 -11.30 8.27 -14.24
C LEU A 31 -11.83 8.31 -12.80
N LEU A 32 -10.96 8.32 -11.80
CA LEU A 32 -11.38 8.26 -10.39
C LEU A 32 -12.14 9.52 -9.96
N ALA A 33 -11.82 10.69 -10.53
CA ALA A 33 -12.53 11.92 -10.23
C ALA A 33 -14.02 11.92 -10.64
N ALA A 34 -14.41 11.02 -11.56
CA ALA A 34 -15.79 10.90 -12.02
C ALA A 34 -16.60 9.82 -11.28
N GLU A 35 -15.96 9.05 -10.40
CA GLU A 35 -16.58 7.92 -9.72
C GLU A 35 -17.06 8.31 -8.31
N PRO A 36 -18.21 7.80 -7.84
CA PRO A 36 -18.65 8.03 -6.48
C PRO A 36 -17.86 7.16 -5.49
N ASP A 37 -17.52 7.72 -4.34
CA ASP A 37 -16.68 7.08 -3.30
C ASP A 37 -17.29 5.79 -2.74
N ASP A 38 -18.64 5.71 -2.69
CA ASP A 38 -19.39 4.55 -2.20
C ASP A 38 -19.65 3.48 -3.27
N ARG A 39 -19.12 3.68 -4.50
CA ARG A 39 -19.26 2.70 -5.58
C ARG A 39 -18.70 1.35 -5.15
N ARG A 40 -19.47 0.29 -5.37
CA ARG A 40 -19.03 -1.07 -5.04
C ARG A 40 -18.03 -1.59 -6.06
N VAL A 41 -16.93 -2.14 -5.57
CA VAL A 41 -15.87 -2.79 -6.37
C VAL A 41 -15.59 -4.19 -5.85
N THR A 42 -15.26 -5.11 -6.76
CA THR A 42 -14.83 -6.47 -6.44
C THR A 42 -13.33 -6.58 -6.70
N PRO A 43 -12.47 -6.54 -5.66
CA PRO A 43 -11.03 -6.67 -5.85
C PRO A 43 -10.66 -8.04 -6.44
N PRO A 44 -9.61 -8.13 -7.27
CA PRO A 44 -9.20 -9.41 -7.88
C PRO A 44 -8.80 -10.49 -6.87
N ALA A 45 -8.40 -10.09 -5.66
CA ALA A 45 -7.79 -10.96 -4.65
C ALA A 45 -8.81 -11.75 -3.80
N GLY A 46 -10.12 -11.62 -4.00
CA GLY A 46 -11.08 -12.40 -3.23
C GLY A 46 -12.56 -12.16 -3.55
N PRO A 47 -13.47 -12.90 -2.89
CA PRO A 47 -14.92 -12.87 -3.15
C PRO A 47 -15.64 -11.67 -2.51
N TRP A 48 -14.92 -10.78 -1.85
CA TRP A 48 -15.49 -9.65 -1.11
C TRP A 48 -15.74 -8.44 -2.00
N VAL A 49 -16.67 -7.60 -1.56
CA VAL A 49 -17.01 -6.33 -2.19
C VAL A 49 -16.61 -5.21 -1.23
N LEU A 50 -15.91 -4.21 -1.73
CA LEU A 50 -15.52 -3.01 -1.00
C LEU A 50 -16.22 -1.79 -1.61
N THR A 51 -16.28 -0.68 -0.87
CA THR A 51 -16.46 0.63 -1.50
C THR A 51 -15.20 0.98 -2.30
N LEU A 52 -15.32 1.91 -3.24
CA LEU A 52 -14.19 2.40 -4.00
C LEU A 52 -13.18 3.05 -3.05
N ASP A 53 -13.66 3.82 -2.07
CA ASP A 53 -12.81 4.46 -1.06
C ASP A 53 -11.98 3.44 -0.26
N ASP A 54 -12.62 2.40 0.30
CA ASP A 54 -11.92 1.33 1.03
C ASP A 54 -10.89 0.62 0.13
N PHE A 55 -11.24 0.39 -1.14
CA PHE A 55 -10.33 -0.21 -2.09
C PHE A 55 -9.13 0.70 -2.40
N LEU A 56 -9.34 2.00 -2.56
CA LEU A 56 -8.28 2.98 -2.80
C LEU A 56 -7.34 3.11 -1.59
N VAL A 57 -7.83 2.98 -0.36
CA VAL A 57 -6.97 2.88 0.83
C VAL A 57 -6.00 1.70 0.72
N THR A 58 -6.46 0.54 0.23
CA THR A 58 -5.54 -0.58 -0.03
C THR A 58 -4.51 -0.25 -1.10
N ARG A 59 -4.88 0.48 -2.16
CA ARG A 59 -3.93 0.86 -3.23
C ARG A 59 -2.90 1.86 -2.72
N MET A 60 -3.30 2.83 -1.89
CA MET A 60 -2.38 3.75 -1.22
C MET A 60 -1.37 2.99 -0.35
N MET A 61 -1.84 2.01 0.43
CA MET A 61 -0.96 1.17 1.27
C MET A 61 0.08 0.43 0.42
N GLU A 62 -0.33 -0.24 -0.66
CA GLU A 62 0.60 -0.95 -1.56
C GLU A 62 1.64 0.01 -2.15
N ILE A 63 1.23 1.19 -2.61
CA ILE A 63 2.15 2.18 -3.19
C ILE A 63 3.16 2.67 -2.17
N VAL A 64 2.73 3.03 -0.95
CA VAL A 64 3.62 3.51 0.11
C VAL A 64 4.63 2.43 0.51
N VAL A 65 4.16 1.21 0.79
CA VAL A 65 5.03 0.08 1.19
C VAL A 65 6.02 -0.25 0.08
N HIS A 66 5.56 -0.40 -1.15
CA HIS A 66 6.45 -0.78 -2.25
C HIS A 66 7.39 0.34 -2.71
N SER A 67 7.04 1.61 -2.46
CA SER A 67 7.97 2.71 -2.68
C SER A 67 9.12 2.68 -1.67
N ASP A 68 8.84 2.35 -0.41
CA ASP A 68 9.86 2.13 0.62
C ASP A 68 10.73 0.91 0.29
N ASP A 69 10.11 -0.22 -0.05
CA ASP A 69 10.82 -1.44 -0.46
C ASP A 69 11.77 -1.17 -1.64
N LEU A 70 11.28 -0.46 -2.66
CA LEU A 70 12.07 -0.10 -3.84
C LEU A 70 13.22 0.84 -3.47
N ALA A 71 12.93 1.90 -2.72
CA ALA A 71 13.94 2.88 -2.31
C ALA A 71 15.06 2.23 -1.49
N HIS A 72 14.68 1.40 -0.52
CA HIS A 72 15.61 0.59 0.28
C HIS A 72 16.46 -0.32 -0.61
N SER A 73 15.83 -1.03 -1.56
CA SER A 73 16.51 -1.98 -2.44
C SER A 73 17.55 -1.34 -3.35
N VAL A 74 17.36 -0.08 -3.76
CA VAL A 74 18.32 0.66 -4.60
C VAL A 74 19.19 1.65 -3.82
N GLY A 75 19.08 1.68 -2.48
CA GLY A 75 19.93 2.49 -1.60
C GLY A 75 19.67 4.00 -1.69
N ILE A 76 18.43 4.40 -1.94
CA ILE A 76 18.01 5.82 -1.95
C ILE A 76 17.03 6.10 -0.79
N PRO A 77 16.86 7.37 -0.37
CA PRO A 77 15.84 7.72 0.61
C PRO A 77 14.42 7.42 0.10
N THR A 78 13.58 6.91 0.99
CA THR A 78 12.14 6.72 0.73
C THR A 78 11.49 8.08 0.43
N PRO A 79 10.67 8.17 -0.63
CA PRO A 79 9.97 9.42 -0.96
C PRO A 79 9.00 9.82 0.15
N GLU A 80 8.85 11.13 0.35
CA GLU A 80 7.84 11.67 1.27
C GLU A 80 6.45 11.58 0.64
N PHE A 81 5.46 11.21 1.47
CA PHE A 81 4.06 11.16 1.09
C PHE A 81 3.24 12.17 1.91
N PRO A 82 2.21 12.79 1.32
CA PRO A 82 1.39 13.76 2.04
C PRO A 82 0.50 13.06 3.10
N ALA A 83 0.14 13.78 4.17
CA ALA A 83 -0.66 13.24 5.27
C ALA A 83 -1.98 12.55 4.83
N PRO A 84 -2.74 13.07 3.85
CA PRO A 84 -3.93 12.39 3.33
C PRO A 84 -3.68 11.00 2.73
N VAL A 85 -2.43 10.65 2.43
CA VAL A 85 -2.02 9.30 2.00
C VAL A 85 -1.50 8.50 3.19
N LEU A 86 -0.64 9.08 4.03
CA LEU A 86 -0.02 8.35 5.14
C LEU A 86 -1.00 8.00 6.26
N ASP A 87 -1.88 8.91 6.65
CA ASP A 87 -2.81 8.69 7.77
C ASP A 87 -3.71 7.46 7.56
N PRO A 88 -4.42 7.29 6.41
CA PRO A 88 -5.24 6.11 6.19
C PRO A 88 -4.40 4.83 6.07
N VAL A 89 -3.18 4.91 5.53
CA VAL A 89 -2.27 3.75 5.43
C VAL A 89 -1.81 3.30 6.82
N LEU A 90 -1.42 4.24 7.69
CA LEU A 90 -1.01 3.95 9.07
C LEU A 90 -2.17 3.42 9.91
N ASP A 91 -3.38 3.96 9.75
CA ASP A 91 -4.58 3.42 10.40
C ASP A 91 -4.85 1.97 9.94
N LEU A 92 -4.83 1.71 8.63
CA LEU A 92 -5.02 0.36 8.08
C LEU A 92 -3.98 -0.63 8.62
N LEU A 93 -2.69 -0.31 8.51
CA LEU A 93 -1.60 -1.19 8.97
C LEU A 93 -1.68 -1.44 10.48
N THR A 94 -2.02 -0.41 11.26
CA THR A 94 -2.20 -0.55 12.72
C THR A 94 -3.36 -1.47 13.04
N ARG A 95 -4.51 -1.33 12.37
CA ARG A 95 -5.66 -2.22 12.56
C ARG A 95 -5.36 -3.66 12.19
N LEU A 96 -4.61 -3.89 11.11
CA LEU A 96 -4.16 -5.22 10.70
C LEU A 96 -3.21 -5.82 11.74
N ALA A 97 -2.23 -5.05 12.20
CA ALA A 97 -1.31 -5.48 13.25
C ALA A 97 -2.04 -5.80 14.56
N VAL A 98 -3.01 -4.97 14.98
CA VAL A 98 -3.84 -5.23 16.17
C VAL A 98 -4.68 -6.48 15.99
N ARG A 99 -5.28 -6.69 14.82
CA ARG A 99 -6.05 -7.91 14.54
C ARG A 99 -5.19 -9.17 14.60
N ARG A 100 -3.93 -9.08 14.16
CA ARG A 100 -3.00 -10.21 14.11
C ARG A 100 -2.32 -10.50 15.45
N HIS A 101 -1.88 -9.46 16.16
CA HIS A 101 -1.02 -9.57 17.33
C HIS A 101 -1.69 -9.14 18.64
N GLY A 102 -2.88 -8.53 18.57
CA GLY A 102 -3.58 -7.94 19.70
C GLY A 102 -3.13 -6.51 20.02
N THR A 103 -3.98 -5.78 20.75
CA THR A 103 -3.75 -4.35 21.07
C THR A 103 -2.53 -4.12 21.97
N VAL A 104 -2.35 -4.96 23.00
CA VAL A 104 -1.28 -4.73 24.00
C VAL A 104 0.12 -4.88 23.40
N PRO A 105 0.42 -5.91 22.57
CA PRO A 105 1.71 -6.00 21.88
C PRO A 105 2.00 -4.81 20.95
N VAL A 106 1.02 -4.36 20.17
CA VAL A 106 1.15 -3.18 19.29
C VAL A 106 1.40 -1.90 20.10
N LEU A 107 0.62 -1.68 21.17
CA LEU A 107 0.82 -0.54 22.08
C LEU A 107 2.24 -0.54 22.65
N ARG A 108 2.75 -1.70 23.09
CA ARG A 108 4.11 -1.81 23.63
C ARG A 108 5.15 -1.48 22.58
N ALA A 109 5.02 -2.01 21.37
CA ALA A 109 5.93 -1.69 20.27
C ALA A 109 5.99 -0.19 19.96
N LEU A 110 4.85 0.50 19.96
CA LEU A 110 4.78 1.93 19.64
C LEU A 110 5.20 2.86 20.79
N THR A 111 5.20 2.37 22.04
CA THR A 111 5.45 3.22 23.22
C THR A 111 6.76 2.94 23.94
N ARG A 112 7.26 1.68 23.94
CA ARG A 112 8.41 1.24 24.73
C ARG A 112 9.19 0.11 24.05
N ALA A 113 10.38 0.41 23.54
CA ALA A 113 11.25 -0.56 22.88
C ALA A 113 11.62 -1.76 23.78
N GLU A 114 11.80 -1.56 25.09
CA GLU A 114 12.20 -2.63 26.02
C GLU A 114 11.10 -3.68 26.26
N ARG A 115 9.86 -3.35 25.90
CA ARG A 115 8.69 -4.23 26.04
C ARG A 115 8.09 -4.63 24.70
N ALA A 116 8.69 -4.20 23.59
CA ALA A 116 8.24 -4.51 22.25
C ALA A 116 8.41 -6.02 21.99
N PRO A 117 7.41 -6.69 21.39
CA PRO A 117 7.61 -8.04 20.88
C PRO A 117 8.62 -8.03 19.72
N ALA A 118 9.10 -9.20 19.33
CA ALA A 118 10.04 -9.33 18.21
C ALA A 118 9.49 -8.80 16.87
N SER A 119 8.16 -8.82 16.69
CA SER A 119 7.51 -8.28 15.50
C SER A 119 6.08 -7.82 15.81
N ILE A 120 5.65 -6.79 15.08
CA ILE A 120 4.25 -6.36 14.96
C ILE A 120 3.86 -6.16 13.49
N THR A 121 4.49 -6.87 12.56
CA THR A 121 4.21 -6.72 11.12
C THR A 121 2.72 -6.90 10.85
N ALA A 122 2.15 -6.04 10.01
CA ALA A 122 0.75 -6.15 9.60
C ALA A 122 0.49 -7.41 8.75
N PHE A 123 1.55 -7.97 8.13
CA PHE A 123 1.54 -9.15 7.26
C PHE A 123 2.22 -10.36 7.93
#